data_AF-R7HQR2-F1
#
_entry.id   AF-R7HQR2-F1
#
_cell.length_a   1.000
_cell.length_b   1.000
_cell.length_c   1.000
_cell.angle_alpha   90.00
_cell.angle_beta   90.00
_cell.angle_gamma   90.00
#
_symmetry.space_group_name_H-M   'P 1'
#
loop_
_entity.id
_entity.type
_entity.pdbx_description
1 polymer ?
#
loop_
_entity_poly.entity_id
_entity_poly.type
_entity_poly.pdbx_seq_one_letter_code
_entity_poly.pdbx_strand_id
1 'polypeptide(L)'
;MAQYNNIALSLDANKLLVPTRPRQSDFTDAEGNYDQEAYESKLEDWRNTSSISGIFKSFSDAPGGFKEELKEITLSVGAEYNYNQQFFVRAGYFYENAMKGNRQYFSFGAGFSLNVVQLDAAYMIATAQNSPLDQTLRFSLTFDMDGLKHLLGKK
;
A
#
# COMPACT_ATOMS: atom_id res chain seq x y z
N MET A 1 5.04 35.69 -2.30
CA MET A 1 3.82 34.84 -2.32
C MET A 1 4.12 33.35 -2.52
N ALA A 2 5.12 32.95 -3.31
CA ALA A 2 5.42 31.53 -3.60
C ALA A 2 6.34 30.80 -2.59
N GLN A 3 6.78 31.46 -1.51
CA GLN A 3 7.82 30.88 -0.62
C GLN A 3 7.26 30.21 0.64
N TYR A 4 5.97 30.37 0.92
CA TYR A 4 5.33 29.86 2.14
C TYR A 4 4.36 28.72 1.88
N ASN A 5 3.87 28.51 0.65
CA ASN A 5 2.86 27.48 0.37
C ASN A 5 3.40 26.51 -0.67
N ASN A 6 3.36 25.21 -0.39
CA ASN A 6 3.71 24.16 -1.33
C ASN A 6 2.57 23.14 -1.40
N ILE A 7 2.16 22.77 -2.61
CA ILE A 7 1.17 21.72 -2.87
C ILE A 7 1.87 20.61 -3.65
N ALA A 8 1.84 19.40 -3.13
CA ALA A 8 2.29 18.20 -3.81
C ALA A 8 1.11 17.28 -4.07
N LEU A 9 1.07 16.69 -5.27
CA LEU A 9 0.14 15.64 -5.64
C LEU A 9 0.94 14.38 -5.94
N SER A 10 0.52 13.26 -5.39
CA SER A 10 1.14 11.96 -5.60
C SER A 10 0.12 10.97 -6.14
N LEU A 11 0.55 10.20 -7.13
CA LEU A 11 -0.15 9.04 -7.66
C LEU A 11 0.85 7.90 -7.66
N ASP A 12 0.49 6.81 -7.02
CA ASP A 12 1.36 5.68 -6.81
C ASP A 12 0.58 4.39 -7.10
N ALA A 13 1.20 3.49 -7.85
CA ALA A 13 0.60 2.24 -8.28
C ALA A 13 1.59 1.11 -7.99
N ASN A 14 1.20 0.15 -7.14
CA ASN A 14 2.07 -0.96 -6.77
C ASN A 14 1.46 -2.29 -7.14
N LYS A 15 2.31 -3.26 -7.49
CA LYS A 15 1.94 -4.66 -7.64
C LYS A 15 2.90 -5.50 -6.81
N LEU A 16 2.37 -6.46 -6.05
CA LEU A 16 3.19 -7.43 -5.36
C LEU A 16 3.73 -8.44 -6.37
N LEU A 17 5.05 -8.62 -6.40
CA LEU A 17 5.73 -9.55 -7.33
C LEU A 17 5.77 -10.96 -6.73
N VAL A 18 4.62 -11.42 -6.28
CA VAL A 18 4.44 -12.74 -5.67
C VAL A 18 3.66 -13.60 -6.66
N PRO A 19 4.16 -14.79 -7.00
CA PRO A 19 3.50 -15.62 -7.99
C PRO A 19 2.13 -16.11 -7.50
N THR A 20 1.12 -16.03 -8.36
CA THR A 20 -0.25 -16.43 -8.03
C THR A 20 -0.30 -17.93 -7.72
N ARG A 21 -0.82 -18.29 -6.55
CA ARG A 21 -1.01 -19.70 -6.21
C ARG A 21 -2.08 -20.30 -7.13
N PRO A 22 -1.82 -21.44 -7.81
CA PRO A 22 -2.83 -22.10 -8.62
C PRO A 22 -4.03 -22.52 -7.75
N ARG A 23 -5.26 -22.23 -8.21
CA ARG A 23 -6.49 -22.67 -7.54
C ARG A 23 -7.14 -23.77 -8.35
N GLN A 24 -7.76 -24.74 -7.67
CA GLN A 24 -8.43 -25.86 -8.32
C GLN A 24 -9.53 -25.43 -9.31
N SER A 25 -10.21 -24.31 -9.00
CA SER A 25 -11.22 -23.70 -9.86
C SER A 25 -10.68 -23.20 -11.21
N ASP A 26 -9.37 -23.01 -11.34
CA ASP A 26 -8.74 -22.54 -12.57
C ASP A 26 -8.36 -23.71 -13.52
N PHE A 27 -8.55 -24.96 -13.07
CA PHE A 27 -8.28 -26.21 -13.81
C PHE A 27 -9.56 -27.04 -14.01
N THR A 28 -10.67 -26.37 -14.28
CA THR A 28 -11.94 -27.01 -14.61
C THR A 28 -12.20 -26.83 -16.10
N ASP A 29 -12.53 -27.91 -16.81
CA ASP A 29 -12.89 -27.85 -18.23
C ASP A 29 -14.24 -27.14 -18.44
N ALA A 30 -14.62 -26.90 -19.71
CA ALA A 30 -15.89 -26.26 -20.06
C ALA A 30 -17.12 -27.12 -19.68
N GLU A 31 -16.92 -28.42 -19.41
CA GLU A 31 -17.93 -29.36 -18.93
C GLU A 31 -18.03 -29.46 -17.40
N GLY A 32 -17.16 -28.77 -16.65
CA GLY A 32 -17.17 -28.78 -15.18
C GLY A 32 -16.33 -29.89 -14.53
N ASN A 33 -15.57 -30.68 -15.30
CA ASN A 33 -14.69 -31.69 -14.74
C ASN A 33 -13.37 -31.07 -14.29
N TYR A 34 -12.95 -31.46 -13.10
CA TYR A 34 -11.70 -31.02 -12.49
C TYR A 34 -10.52 -31.83 -13.06
N ASP A 35 -9.61 -31.15 -13.74
CA ASP A 35 -8.33 -31.72 -14.19
C ASP A 35 -7.34 -31.72 -13.01
N GLN A 36 -7.35 -32.83 -12.28
CA GLN A 36 -6.50 -33.03 -11.12
C GLN A 36 -5.01 -33.06 -11.49
N GLU A 37 -4.65 -33.63 -12.64
CA GLU A 37 -3.26 -33.83 -13.06
C GLU A 37 -2.62 -32.48 -13.44
N ALA A 38 -3.35 -31.63 -14.17
CA ALA A 38 -2.89 -30.28 -14.50
C ALA A 38 -2.73 -29.39 -13.26
N TYR A 39 -3.65 -29.49 -12.29
CA TYR A 39 -3.54 -28.75 -11.03
C TYR A 39 -2.33 -29.17 -10.20
N GLU A 40 -2.11 -30.48 -10.04
CA GLU A 40 -1.00 -31.03 -9.25
C GLU A 40 0.35 -30.64 -9.85
N SER A 41 0.50 -30.73 -11.18
CA SER A 41 1.71 -30.29 -11.90
C SER A 41 2.00 -28.79 -11.69
N LYS A 42 0.98 -27.92 -11.81
CA LYS A 42 1.16 -26.47 -11.59
C LYS A 42 1.44 -26.12 -10.13
N LEU A 43 0.87 -26.88 -9.19
CA LEU A 43 1.14 -26.72 -7.77
C LEU A 43 2.58 -27.10 -7.42
N GLU A 44 3.10 -28.17 -8.01
CA GLU A 44 4.49 -28.58 -7.87
C GLU A 44 5.44 -27.55 -8.48
N ASP A 45 5.17 -27.08 -9.70
CA ASP A 45 5.91 -25.99 -10.35
C ASP A 45 5.94 -24.72 -9.50
N TRP A 46 4.81 -24.32 -8.91
CA TRP A 46 4.72 -23.14 -8.04
C TRP A 46 5.55 -23.35 -6.76
N ARG A 47 5.51 -24.53 -6.14
CA ARG A 47 6.32 -24.87 -4.95
C ARG A 47 7.81 -24.88 -5.24
N ASN A 48 8.20 -25.36 -6.42
CA ASN A 48 9.59 -25.44 -6.85
C ASN A 48 10.10 -24.15 -7.51
N THR A 49 9.25 -23.13 -7.66
CA THR A 49 9.65 -21.83 -8.21
C THR A 49 10.54 -21.09 -7.19
N SER A 50 11.80 -20.86 -7.57
CA SER A 50 12.72 -20.02 -6.79
C SER A 50 12.22 -18.59 -6.66
N SER A 51 12.50 -17.93 -5.53
CA SER A 51 12.05 -16.56 -5.23
C SER A 51 12.42 -15.53 -6.31
N ILE A 52 13.58 -15.69 -6.95
CA ILE A 52 14.04 -14.81 -8.04
C ILE A 52 13.21 -15.06 -9.31
N SER A 53 12.93 -16.33 -9.62
CA SER A 53 12.09 -16.71 -10.77
C SER A 53 10.62 -16.28 -10.55
N GLY A 54 10.13 -16.37 -9.31
CA GLY A 54 8.78 -15.94 -8.92
C GLY A 54 8.51 -14.46 -9.20
N ILE A 55 9.52 -13.59 -9.04
CA ILE A 55 9.40 -12.16 -9.35
C ILE A 55 9.05 -11.95 -10.82
N PHE A 56 9.79 -12.57 -11.75
CA PHE A 56 9.54 -12.41 -13.18
C PHE A 56 8.27 -13.15 -13.64
N LYS A 57 7.96 -14.30 -13.02
CA LYS A 57 6.77 -15.10 -13.33
C LYS A 57 5.47 -14.40 -12.91
N SER A 58 5.48 -13.63 -11.82
CA SER A 58 4.32 -12.89 -11.28
C SER A 58 3.69 -11.84 -12.20
N PHE A 59 4.36 -11.49 -13.30
CA PHE A 59 3.84 -10.59 -14.34
C PHE A 59 3.05 -11.29 -15.45
N SER A 60 2.95 -12.63 -15.43
CA SER A 60 2.25 -13.40 -16.47
C SER A 60 1.50 -14.63 -15.96
N ASP A 61 1.44 -14.83 -14.64
CA ASP A 61 0.97 -16.08 -14.04
C ASP A 61 -0.48 -16.08 -13.59
N ALA A 62 -1.18 -14.96 -13.72
CA ALA A 62 -2.56 -14.88 -13.28
C ALA A 62 -3.45 -15.72 -14.22
N PRO A 63 -4.23 -16.69 -13.70
CA PRO A 63 -5.08 -17.57 -14.52
C PRO A 63 -6.20 -16.82 -15.27
N GLY A 64 -6.55 -15.60 -14.85
CA GLY A 64 -7.47 -14.70 -15.56
C GLY A 64 -6.78 -13.73 -16.55
N GLY A 65 -5.49 -13.91 -16.82
CA GLY A 65 -4.66 -13.07 -17.69
C GLY A 65 -4.48 -11.64 -17.19
N PHE A 66 -4.17 -10.72 -18.11
CA PHE A 66 -3.90 -9.30 -17.81
C PHE A 66 -5.02 -8.61 -17.01
N LYS A 67 -6.28 -9.02 -17.22
CA LYS A 67 -7.43 -8.49 -16.46
C LYS A 67 -7.38 -8.83 -14.98
N GLU A 68 -6.84 -9.99 -14.62
CA GLU A 68 -6.66 -10.39 -13.22
C GLU A 68 -5.40 -9.74 -12.62
N GLU A 69 -4.35 -9.57 -13.42
CA GLU A 69 -3.14 -8.85 -12.99
C GLU A 69 -3.40 -7.38 -12.69
N LEU A 70 -4.26 -6.71 -13.48
CA LEU A 70 -4.68 -5.34 -13.19
C LEU A 70 -5.44 -5.22 -11.86
N LYS A 71 -6.12 -6.29 -11.42
CA LYS A 71 -6.80 -6.30 -10.11
C LYS A 71 -5.82 -6.44 -8.95
N GLU A 72 -4.59 -6.89 -9.20
CA GLU A 72 -3.55 -6.97 -8.17
C GLU A 72 -2.80 -5.66 -7.97
N ILE A 73 -3.06 -4.67 -8.83
CA ILE A 73 -2.48 -3.35 -8.69
C ILE A 73 -3.23 -2.62 -7.57
N THR A 74 -2.49 -2.20 -6.55
CA THR A 74 -2.96 -1.25 -5.55
C THR A 74 -2.69 0.16 -6.05
N LEU A 75 -3.64 1.06 -5.83
CA LEU A 75 -3.56 2.46 -6.23
C LEU A 75 -3.63 3.33 -5.00
N SER A 76 -2.69 4.27 -4.89
CA SER A 76 -2.65 5.26 -3.84
C SER A 76 -2.60 6.64 -4.47
N VAL A 77 -3.52 7.52 -4.05
CA VAL A 77 -3.53 8.92 -4.44
C VAL A 77 -3.34 9.75 -3.18
N GLY A 78 -2.46 10.74 -3.23
CA GLY A 78 -2.19 11.63 -2.11
C GLY A 78 -2.11 13.08 -2.55
N ALA A 79 -2.48 13.96 -1.63
CA ALA A 79 -2.25 15.39 -1.73
C ALA A 79 -1.64 15.87 -0.41
N GLU A 80 -0.58 16.65 -0.52
CA GLU A 80 0.06 17.29 0.62
C GLU A 80 0.08 18.80 0.40
N TYR A 81 -0.36 19.54 1.41
CA TYR A 81 -0.28 20.99 1.47
C TYR A 81 0.61 21.40 2.64
N ASN A 82 1.65 22.14 2.33
CA ASN A 82 2.65 22.58 3.28
C ASN A 82 2.63 24.10 3.39
N TYR A 83 2.51 24.57 4.62
CA TYR A 83 2.61 25.98 4.98
C TYR A 83 3.88 26.23 5.79
N ASN A 84 4.79 27.02 5.24
CA ASN A 84 6.06 27.47 5.81
C ASN A 84 6.96 26.33 6.33
N GLN A 85 6.81 25.11 5.80
CA GLN A 85 7.50 23.90 6.29
C GLN A 85 7.27 23.62 7.79
N GLN A 86 6.24 24.24 8.37
CA GLN A 86 5.88 24.14 9.77
C GLN A 86 4.52 23.49 9.93
N PHE A 87 3.57 23.74 9.04
CA PHE A 87 2.27 23.09 9.05
C PHE A 87 2.10 22.25 7.80
N PHE A 88 1.64 21.03 7.99
CA PHE A 88 1.45 20.04 6.94
C PHE A 88 0.00 19.60 7.00
N VAL A 89 -0.70 19.56 5.87
CA VAL A 89 -2.03 18.97 5.75
C VAL A 89 -1.95 17.93 4.66
N ARG A 90 -2.35 16.71 4.97
CA ARG A 90 -2.25 15.55 4.09
C ARG A 90 -3.61 14.94 3.91
N ALA A 91 -3.97 14.61 2.69
CA ALA A 91 -5.13 13.79 2.39
C ALA A 91 -4.70 12.70 1.42
N GLY A 92 -5.30 11.53 1.54
CA GLY A 92 -4.99 10.42 0.66
C GLY A 92 -6.15 9.46 0.53
N TYR A 93 -6.14 8.73 -0.58
CA TYR A 93 -7.04 7.63 -0.83
C TYR A 93 -6.23 6.42 -1.27
N PHE A 94 -6.44 5.32 -0.58
CA PHE A 94 -5.84 4.04 -0.90
C PHE A 94 -6.93 3.10 -1.41
N TYR A 95 -6.66 2.47 -2.54
CA TYR A 95 -7.55 1.53 -3.21
C TYR A 95 -6.83 0.21 -3.48
N GLU A 96 -7.42 -0.86 -3.00
CA GLU A 96 -7.07 -2.23 -3.35
C GLU A 96 -8.34 -2.98 -3.80
N ASN A 97 -8.16 -3.87 -4.76
CA ASN A 97 -9.27 -4.62 -5.34
C ASN A 97 -9.94 -5.54 -4.31
N ALA A 98 -11.28 -5.62 -4.37
CA ALA A 98 -12.09 -6.44 -3.48
C ALA A 98 -11.70 -7.93 -3.49
N MET A 99 -11.22 -8.45 -4.63
CA MET A 99 -10.82 -9.86 -4.77
C MET A 99 -9.40 -10.15 -4.26
N LYS A 100 -8.58 -9.12 -3.95
CA LYS A 100 -7.16 -9.26 -3.60
C LYS A 100 -6.80 -8.80 -2.19
N GLY A 101 -7.76 -8.25 -1.45
CA GLY A 101 -7.56 -7.82 -0.06
C GLY A 101 -8.62 -6.82 0.42
N ASN A 102 -9.31 -6.15 -0.52
CA ASN A 102 -10.39 -5.21 -0.25
C ASN A 102 -10.02 -4.08 0.73
N ARG A 103 -8.74 -3.69 0.81
CA ARG A 103 -8.33 -2.56 1.66
C ARG A 103 -8.57 -1.26 0.92
N GLN A 104 -9.58 -0.53 1.36
CA GLN A 104 -9.91 0.78 0.82
C GLN A 104 -10.12 1.74 1.98
N TYR A 105 -9.36 2.83 1.99
CA TYR A 105 -9.46 3.82 3.05
C TYR A 105 -9.10 5.21 2.54
N PHE A 106 -9.79 6.18 3.10
CA PHE A 106 -9.44 7.59 3.02
C PHE A 106 -8.60 7.95 4.25
N SER A 107 -7.50 8.66 4.05
CA SER A 107 -6.67 9.18 5.11
C SER A 107 -6.69 10.71 5.07
N PHE A 108 -6.80 11.32 6.24
CA PHE A 108 -6.62 12.75 6.41
C PHE A 108 -5.68 12.97 7.59
N GLY A 109 -4.74 13.90 7.48
CA GLY A 109 -3.81 14.18 8.55
C GLY A 109 -3.36 15.63 8.56
N ALA A 110 -2.93 16.06 9.72
CA ALA A 110 -2.27 17.34 9.91
C ALA A 110 -1.00 17.13 10.73
N GLY A 111 0.05 17.84 10.37
CA GLY A 111 1.33 17.81 11.05
C GLY A 111 1.79 19.22 11.38
N PHE A 112 2.55 19.33 12.47
CA PHE A 112 3.21 20.54 12.88
C PHE A 112 4.68 20.24 13.20
N SER A 113 5.58 21.02 12.61
CA SER A 113 7.02 20.89 12.79
C SER A 113 7.60 22.15 13.41
N LEU A 114 8.33 21.95 14.50
CA LEU A 114 9.21 22.91 15.17
C LEU A 114 10.65 22.44 14.98
N ASN A 115 11.61 23.32 15.22
CA ASN A 115 13.05 23.07 14.99
C ASN A 115 13.60 21.76 15.61
N VAL A 116 12.97 21.21 16.67
CA VAL A 116 13.46 20.00 17.36
C VAL A 116 12.35 18.96 17.63
N VAL A 117 11.11 19.26 17.25
CA VAL A 117 9.95 18.41 17.49
C VAL A 117 9.01 18.46 16.29
N GLN A 118 8.57 17.31 15.82
CA GLN A 118 7.50 17.20 14.83
C GLN A 118 6.36 16.34 15.39
N LEU A 119 5.15 16.86 15.29
CA LEU A 119 3.90 16.23 15.71
C LEU A 119 3.06 15.95 14.48
N ASP A 120 2.63 14.73 14.28
CA ASP A 120 1.72 14.37 13.20
C ASP A 120 0.49 13.65 13.77
N ALA A 121 -0.70 14.06 13.34
CA ALA A 121 -1.95 13.39 13.64
C ALA A 121 -2.61 12.98 12.33
N ALA A 122 -3.01 11.72 12.23
CA ALA A 122 -3.68 11.17 11.05
C ALA A 122 -4.95 10.42 11.46
N TYR A 123 -6.02 10.64 10.74
CA TYR A 123 -7.29 9.95 10.86
C TYR A 123 -7.53 9.11 9.60
N MET A 124 -7.86 7.84 9.80
CA MET A 124 -8.11 6.89 8.73
C MET A 124 -9.58 6.46 8.78
N ILE A 125 -10.27 6.58 7.64
CA ILE A 125 -11.66 6.17 7.46
C ILE A 125 -11.64 5.04 6.44
N ALA A 126 -12.00 3.83 6.85
CA ALA A 126 -12.06 2.72 5.91
C ALA A 126 -13.42 2.70 5.21
N THR A 127 -13.43 2.59 3.89
CA THR A 127 -14.68 2.40 3.12
C THR A 127 -15.05 0.93 2.98
N ALA A 128 -14.17 0.00 3.36
CA ALA A 128 -14.40 -1.43 3.29
C ALA A 128 -15.07 -2.00 4.55
N GLN A 129 -16.10 -2.84 4.36
CA GLN A 129 -16.73 -3.63 5.43
C GLN A 129 -15.67 -4.55 6.07
N ASN A 130 -15.34 -4.31 7.35
CA ASN A 130 -14.41 -5.08 8.19
C ASN A 130 -12.91 -4.74 8.10
N SER A 131 -12.54 -3.46 7.94
CA SER A 131 -11.15 -3.04 8.15
C SER A 131 -10.89 -2.66 9.62
N PRO A 132 -9.88 -3.24 10.30
CA PRO A 132 -9.49 -2.87 11.67
C PRO A 132 -8.84 -1.47 11.76
N LEU A 133 -8.59 -0.82 10.63
CA LEU A 133 -8.13 0.57 10.56
C LEU A 133 -9.28 1.58 10.45
N ASP A 134 -10.53 1.12 10.53
CA ASP A 134 -11.67 2.04 10.51
C ASP A 134 -11.65 2.95 11.74
N GLN A 135 -11.88 4.24 11.49
CA GLN A 135 -11.92 5.31 12.51
C GLN A 135 -10.70 5.37 13.42
N THR A 136 -9.53 4.97 12.92
CA THR A 136 -8.31 4.99 13.73
C THR A 136 -7.64 6.36 13.68
N LEU A 137 -7.32 6.91 14.86
CA LEU A 137 -6.51 8.11 15.00
C LEU A 137 -5.08 7.71 15.39
N ARG A 138 -4.13 8.02 14.51
CA ARG A 138 -2.70 7.81 14.72
C ARG A 138 -2.04 9.12 15.11
N PHE A 139 -1.35 9.12 16.25
CA PHE A 139 -0.48 10.21 16.67
C PHE A 139 0.97 9.78 16.56
N SER A 140 1.81 10.62 15.95
CA SER A 140 3.26 10.44 15.86
C SER A 140 3.94 11.66 16.44
N LEU A 141 5.01 11.42 17.20
CA LEU A 141 5.85 12.45 17.78
C LEU A 141 7.30 12.09 17.49
N THR A 142 7.96 12.97 16.75
CA THR A 142 9.35 12.81 16.31
C THR A 142 10.21 13.87 16.99
N PHE A 143 11.38 13.46 17.47
CA PHE A 143 12.35 14.33 18.12
C PHE A 143 13.66 14.31 17.35
N ASP A 144 14.20 15.49 17.05
CA ASP A 144 15.56 15.62 16.54
C ASP A 144 16.54 15.66 17.73
N MET A 145 17.31 14.57 17.88
CA MET A 145 18.27 14.43 18.98
C MET A 145 19.46 15.38 18.89
N ASP A 146 19.86 15.81 17.70
CA ASP A 146 20.98 16.73 17.53
C ASP A 146 20.56 18.18 17.85
N GLY A 147 19.33 18.55 17.48
CA GLY A 147 18.69 19.78 17.96
C GLY A 147 18.51 19.80 19.49
N LEU A 148 18.13 18.66 20.09
CA LEU A 148 18.00 18.50 21.54
C LEU A 148 19.33 18.66 22.29
N LYS A 149 20.44 18.12 21.76
CA LYS A 149 21.78 18.29 22.39
C LYS A 149 22.20 19.76 22.43
N HIS A 150 21.92 20.53 21.38
CA HIS A 150 22.23 21.95 21.32
C HIS A 150 21.38 22.79 22.30
N LEU A 151 20.13 22.38 22.56
CA LEU A 151 19.25 23.02 23.56
C LEU A 151 19.57 22.62 25.00
N LEU A 152 20.00 21.38 25.23
CA LEU A 152 20.28 20.83 26.56
C LEU A 152 21.71 21.13 27.06
N GLY A 153 22.50 21.91 26.31
CA GLY A 153 23.70 22.57 26.83
C GLY A 153 24.83 21.64 27.29
N LYS A 154 24.95 20.44 26.73
CA LYS A 154 26.19 19.66 26.91
C LYS A 154 27.14 19.95 25.75
N LYS A 155 28.17 20.76 26.06
CA LYS A 155 29.44 20.77 25.32
C LYS A 155 30.05 19.37 25.28
#